data_AF-A0A0G3XFT0-F1
#
_entry.id   AF-A0A0G3XFT0-F1
#
_cell.length_a   1.000
_cell.length_b   1.000
_cell.length_c   1.000
_cell.angle_alpha   90.00
_cell.angle_beta   90.00
_cell.angle_gamma   90.00
#
_symmetry.space_group_name_H-M   'P 1'
#
loop_
_entity.id
_entity.type
_entity.pdbx_description
1 polymer ?
#
loop_
_entity_poly.entity_id
_entity_poly.type
_entity_poly.pdbx_seq_one_letter_code
_entity_poly.pdbx_strand_id
1 'polypeptide(L)' 'MLNTILKFLDDENGATAVEYGLICAMLVIAMMTALNGVAGETIKMWTKITDSSRTAMQNSNPNG' A
#
# COMPACT_ATOMS: atom_id res chain seq x y z
N MET A 1 36.18 -29.22 -5.86
CA MET A 1 35.24 -28.75 -4.83
C MET A 1 35.50 -27.31 -4.40
N LEU A 2 36.72 -26.97 -3.96
CA LEU A 2 37.07 -25.58 -3.60
C LEU A 2 36.78 -24.57 -4.73
N ASN A 3 37.07 -24.96 -5.97
CA ASN A 3 36.82 -24.14 -7.16
C ASN A 3 35.33 -23.88 -7.45
N THR A 4 34.43 -24.73 -6.95
CA THR A 4 32.98 -24.55 -7.11
C THR A 4 32.44 -23.55 -6.08
N ILE A 5 32.97 -23.58 -4.87
CA ILE A 5 32.63 -22.64 -3.79
C ILE A 5 33.15 -21.24 -4.13
N LEU A 6 34.38 -21.13 -4.65
CA LEU A 6 34.96 -19.86 -5.10
C LEU A 6 34.16 -19.21 -6.23
N LYS A 7 33.65 -20.00 -7.19
CA LYS A 7 32.79 -19.49 -8.27
C LYS A 7 31.39 -19.06 -7.80
N PHE A 8 30.93 -19.55 -6.66
CA PHE A 8 29.65 -19.14 -6.05
C PHE A 8 29.79 -17.83 -5.27
N LEU A 9 30.97 -17.59 -4.67
CA LEU A 9 31.32 -16.29 -4.09
C LEU A 9 31.58 -15.20 -5.15
N ASP A 10 32.01 -15.60 -6.35
CA ASP A 10 32.27 -14.72 -7.50
C ASP A 10 31.01 -14.49 -8.36
N ASP A 11 29.86 -15.07 -8.00
CA ASP A 11 28.62 -14.95 -8.77
C ASP A 11 27.84 -13.69 -8.37
N GLU A 12 28.02 -12.65 -9.18
CA GLU A 12 27.34 -11.36 -9.02
C GLU A 12 25.82 -11.48 -9.17
N ASN A 13 25.29 -12.48 -9.90
CA ASN A 13 23.83 -12.63 -10.11
C ASN A 13 23.07 -12.85 -8.81
N GLY A 14 23.67 -13.54 -7.83
CA GLY A 14 23.10 -13.73 -6.50
C GLY A 14 23.10 -12.44 -5.68
N ALA A 15 24.17 -11.65 -5.78
CA ALA A 15 24.27 -10.34 -5.14
C ALA A 15 23.27 -9.34 -5.75
N THR A 16 23.14 -9.32 -7.08
CA THR A 16 22.18 -8.47 -7.79
C THR A 16 20.72 -8.84 -7.48
N ALA A 17 20.42 -10.14 -7.27
CA ALA A 17 19.08 -10.57 -6.85
C ALA A 17 18.67 -10.02 -5.48
N VAL A 18 19.63 -9.88 -4.55
CA VAL A 18 19.39 -9.30 -3.23
C VAL A 18 19.17 -7.78 -3.33
N GLU A 19 19.89 -7.09 -4.21
CA GLU A 19 19.72 -5.65 -4.42
C GLU A 19 18.36 -5.31 -5.03
N TYR A 20 17.95 -6.01 -6.10
CA TYR A 20 16.61 -5.83 -6.67
C TYR A 20 15.52 -6.29 -5.70
N GLY A 21 15.78 -7.34 -4.91
CA GLY A 21 14.89 -7.77 -3.83
C GLY A 21 14.68 -6.67 -2.77
N LEU A 22 15.75 -5.97 -2.37
CA LEU A 22 15.70 -4.86 -1.42
C LEU A 22 14.95 -3.65 -1.98
N ILE A 23 15.19 -3.28 -3.24
CA ILE A 23 14.47 -2.19 -3.91
C ILE A 23 12.97 -2.52 -3.98
N CYS A 24 12.61 -3.75 -4.38
CA CYS A 24 11.22 -4.21 -4.40
C CYS A 24 10.58 -4.18 -3.00
N ALA A 25 11.29 -4.59 -1.96
CA ALA A 25 10.79 -4.54 -0.58
C ALA A 25 10.49 -3.09 -0.15
N MET A 26 11.38 -2.13 -0.46
CA MET A 26 11.15 -0.72 -0.16
C MET A 26 9.98 -0.13 -0.96
N LEU A 27 9.81 -0.54 -2.22
CA LEU A 27 8.67 -0.13 -3.05
C LEU A 27 7.35 -0.64 -2.50
N VAL A 28 7.27 -1.90 -2.05
CA VAL A 28 6.06 -2.47 -1.46
C VAL A 28 5.67 -1.72 -0.19
N ILE A 29 6.62 -1.37 0.67
CA ILE A 29 6.35 -0.58 1.88
C ILE A 29 5.79 0.80 1.52
N ALA A 30 6.37 1.47 0.51
CA ALA A 30 5.86 2.77 0.03
C ALA A 30 4.46 2.67 -0.60
N MET A 31 4.18 1.57 -1.31
CA MET A 31 2.84 1.31 -1.85
C MET A 31 1.82 1.08 -0.74
N MET A 32 2.18 0.35 0.33
CA MET A 32 1.28 0.13 1.47
C MET A 32 0.86 1.44 2.14
N THR A 33 1.77 2.39 2.35
CA THR A 33 1.42 3.70 2.93
C THR A 33 0.49 4.50 2.01
N ALA A 34 0.76 4.52 0.70
CA ALA A 34 -0.11 5.18 -0.27
C ALA A 34 -1.53 4.57 -0.29
N LEU A 35 -1.63 3.24 -0.29
CA LEU A 35 -2.91 2.52 -0.27
C LEU A 35 -3.74 2.81 0.99
N ASN A 36 -3.09 2.87 2.16
CA ASN A 36 -3.76 3.27 3.40
C ASN A 36 -4.31 4.70 3.33
N GLY A 37 -3.56 5.63 2.70
CA GLY A 37 -4.04 6.99 2.44
C GLY A 37 -5.30 7.01 1.57
N VAL A 38 -5.28 6.29 0.44
CA VAL A 38 -6.43 6.19 -0.47
C VAL A 38 -7.64 5.57 0.23
N ALA A 39 -7.44 4.50 1.00
CA ALA A 39 -8.51 3.87 1.77
C ALA A 39 -9.13 4.84 2.78
N GLY A 40 -8.30 5.60 3.52
CA GLY A 40 -8.75 6.60 4.47
C GLY A 40 -9.59 7.70 3.82
N GLU A 41 -9.13 8.28 2.71
CA GLU A 41 -9.89 9.31 1.99
C GLU A 41 -11.19 8.77 1.40
N THR A 42 -11.18 7.52 0.91
CA THR A 42 -12.40 6.86 0.40
C THR A 42 -13.44 6.70 1.51
N ILE A 43 -13.04 6.25 2.71
CA ILE A 43 -13.94 6.12 3.86
C ILE A 43 -14.50 7.48 4.28
N LYS A 44 -13.65 8.52 4.33
CA LYS A 44 -14.09 9.90 4.64
C LYS A 44 -15.11 10.40 3.64
N MET A 45 -14.89 10.17 2.35
CA MET A 45 -15.82 10.56 1.29
C MET A 45 -17.20 9.91 1.48
N TRP A 46 -17.24 8.60 1.72
CA TRP A 46 -18.50 7.89 1.95
C TRP A 46 -19.20 8.34 3.23
N THR A 47 -18.45 8.53 4.31
CA THR A 47 -18.98 9.07 5.58
C THR A 47 -19.64 10.42 5.35
N LYS A 48 -18.98 11.32 4.62
CA LYS A 48 -19.54 12.64 4.28
C LYS A 48 -20.83 12.53 3.47
N ILE A 49 -20.90 11.61 2.52
CA ILE A 49 -22.12 11.37 1.72
C ILE A 49 -23.25 10.87 2.61
N THR A 50 -22.97 9.89 3.49
CA THR A 50 -23.94 9.35 4.44
C THR A 50 -24.47 10.44 5.37
N ASP A 51 -23.60 11.26 5.95
CA ASP A 51 -23.99 12.34 6.85
C ASP A 51 -24.82 13.41 6.13
N SER A 52 -24.41 13.78 4.91
CA SER A 52 -25.12 14.76 4.09
C SER A 52 -26.50 14.24 3.69
N SER A 53 -26.60 12.97 3.30
CA SER A 53 -27.86 12.30 2.98
C SER A 53 -28.78 12.24 4.20
N ARG A 54 -28.25 11.83 5.37
CA ARG A 54 -29.00 11.79 6.63
C ARG A 54 -29.54 13.17 7.01
N THR A 55 -28.71 14.19 6.91
CA THR A 55 -29.09 15.57 7.20
C THR A 55 -30.18 16.06 6.24
N ALA A 56 -30.06 15.77 4.95
CA ALA A 56 -31.09 16.11 3.98
C ALA A 56 -32.43 15.42 4.29
N MET A 57 -32.41 14.13 4.62
CA MET A 57 -33.61 13.38 5.01
C MET A 57 -34.27 13.94 6.28
N GLN A 58 -33.48 14.31 7.29
CA GLN A 58 -33.98 14.93 8.52
C GLN A 58 -34.60 16.30 8.26
N ASN A 59 -33.98 17.13 7.43
CA ASN A 59 -34.50 18.44 7.07
C ASN A 59 -35.76 18.35 6.19
N SER A 60 -35.90 17.30 5.36
CA SER A 60 -37.08 17.06 4.53
C SER A 60 -38.28 16.50 5.32
N ASN A 61 -38.05 15.90 6.49
CA ASN A 61 -39.12 15.50 7.40
C ASN A 61 -38.97 16.20 8.76
N PRO A 62 -39.32 17.50 8.86
CA PRO A 62 -39.19 18.24 10.11
C PRO A 62 -40.17 17.78 11.21
N ASN A 63 -41.12 16.89 10.89
CA ASN A 63 -42.18 16.42 11.81
C ASN A 63 -42.23 14.87 11.91
N GLY A 64 -41.08 14.25 12.18
CA GLY A 64 -41.02 13.00 12.93
C GLY A 64 -40.54 13.30 14.33
#